data_AF-W3WJ07-F1
#
_entry.id   AF-W3WJ07-F1
#
_cell.length_a   1.000
_cell.length_b   1.000
_cell.length_c   1.000
_cell.angle_alpha   90.00
_cell.angle_beta   90.00
_cell.angle_gamma   90.00
#
_symmetry.space_group_name_H-M   'P 1'
#
loop_
_entity.id
_entity.type
_entity.pdbx_description
1 polymer ?
#
loop_
_entity_poly.entity_id
_entity_poly.type
_entity_poly.pdbx_seq_one_letter_code
_entity_poly.pdbx_strand_id
1 'polypeptide(L)'
;MIITTLILALFYSGILAIPTIQPESWSNDTRTVATCESCSVHGHKSGNASASATDAGSGASESSESSEWTIRRLQRKCYKNNQICVWKFGIDCGHDRVTKCYFVVNSLGRNKTATETDSPDHVCGRFTVSSGWSGQFGPGNGFSVLALVDNESQLIAWPSYSDKQIQNGTVVKPDQTYTPKKLKGTDKGGRREDEQSEDEEEGEGSPTSVNSGGW
;
A
#
# COMPACT_ATOMS: atom_id res chain seq x y z
N MET A 1 -35.81 -36.59 -43.42
CA MET A 1 -35.61 -35.44 -42.51
C MET A 1 -34.64 -35.87 -41.41
N ILE A 2 -33.35 -35.57 -41.59
CA ILE A 2 -32.25 -35.98 -40.68
C ILE A 2 -31.40 -34.71 -40.42
N ILE A 3 -31.97 -33.70 -39.77
CA ILE A 3 -31.29 -32.41 -39.52
C ILE A 3 -31.61 -31.91 -38.09
N THR A 4 -31.43 -32.76 -37.07
CA THR A 4 -31.60 -32.32 -35.67
C THR A 4 -30.58 -32.90 -34.68
N THR A 5 -29.61 -33.70 -35.12
CA THR A 5 -28.65 -34.37 -34.22
C THR A 5 -27.19 -33.94 -34.42
N LEU A 6 -26.93 -32.72 -34.92
CA LEU A 6 -25.57 -32.23 -35.16
C LEU A 6 -25.20 -30.90 -34.47
N ILE A 7 -25.91 -30.52 -33.40
CA ILE A 7 -25.62 -29.26 -32.64
C ILE A 7 -25.15 -29.54 -31.20
N LEU A 8 -25.12 -30.80 -30.74
CA LEU A 8 -24.66 -31.16 -29.39
C LEU A 8 -23.19 -31.64 -29.29
N ALA A 9 -22.36 -31.40 -30.31
CA ALA A 9 -20.97 -31.86 -30.33
C ALA A 9 -19.90 -30.75 -30.42
N LEU A 10 -20.24 -29.50 -30.05
CA LEU A 10 -19.27 -28.38 -30.05
C LEU A 10 -18.97 -27.78 -28.67
N PHE A 11 -19.43 -28.40 -27.58
CA PHE A 11 -19.18 -27.90 -26.21
C PHE A 11 -18.11 -28.66 -25.43
N TYR A 12 -17.37 -29.60 -26.04
CA TYR A 12 -16.47 -30.49 -25.28
C TYR A 12 -14.95 -30.36 -25.53
N SER A 13 -14.49 -29.39 -26.33
CA SER A 13 -13.07 -29.28 -26.69
C SER A 13 -12.52 -27.87 -26.57
N GLY A 14 -12.85 -27.18 -25.47
CA GLY A 14 -12.40 -25.81 -25.20
C GLY A 14 -11.77 -25.69 -23.83
N ILE A 15 -10.80 -26.56 -23.49
CA ILE A 15 -9.91 -26.30 -22.35
C ILE A 15 -9.12 -25.05 -22.74
N LEU A 16 -9.58 -23.90 -22.28
CA LEU A 16 -8.85 -22.65 -22.29
C LEU A 16 -7.49 -22.93 -21.64
N ALA A 17 -6.44 -22.99 -22.46
CA ALA A 17 -5.07 -22.96 -21.98
C ALA A 17 -4.92 -21.68 -21.17
N ILE A 18 -5.03 -21.80 -19.85
CA ILE A 18 -4.58 -20.75 -18.94
C ILE A 18 -3.08 -20.67 -19.23
N PRO A 19 -2.56 -19.53 -19.74
CA PRO A 19 -1.13 -19.40 -19.92
C PRO A 19 -0.52 -19.66 -18.55
N THR A 20 0.30 -20.70 -18.44
CA THR A 20 1.08 -20.94 -17.25
C THR A 20 2.06 -19.78 -17.14
N ILE A 21 1.66 -18.72 -16.44
CA ILE A 21 2.51 -17.55 -16.19
C ILE A 21 3.57 -18.02 -15.20
N GLN A 22 4.62 -18.65 -15.71
CA GLN A 22 5.77 -19.04 -14.92
C GLN A 22 6.40 -17.76 -14.34
N PRO A 23 6.80 -17.76 -13.05
CA PRO A 23 7.60 -16.68 -12.51
C PRO A 23 8.94 -16.68 -13.25
N GLU A 24 9.12 -15.75 -14.18
CA GLU A 24 10.41 -15.50 -14.81
C GLU A 24 11.48 -15.41 -13.71
N SER A 25 12.48 -16.27 -13.81
CA SER A 25 13.61 -16.32 -12.88
C SER A 25 14.27 -14.95 -12.85
N TRP A 26 14.20 -14.29 -11.70
CA TRP A 26 15.00 -13.09 -11.46
C TRP A 26 16.47 -13.50 -11.54
N SER A 27 17.24 -12.89 -12.44
CA SER A 27 18.69 -12.98 -12.40
C SER A 27 19.14 -12.53 -11.02
N ASN A 28 19.88 -13.40 -10.31
CA ASN A 28 20.41 -13.12 -8.99
C ASN A 28 21.51 -12.07 -9.12
N ASP A 29 21.12 -10.80 -9.10
CA ASP A 29 22.07 -9.71 -8.91
C ASP A 29 22.53 -9.76 -7.45
N THR A 30 23.48 -10.65 -7.20
CA THR A 30 24.10 -10.86 -5.90
C THR A 30 25.13 -9.75 -5.73
N ARG A 31 24.66 -8.51 -5.59
CA ARG A 31 25.53 -7.45 -5.15
C ARG A 31 25.80 -7.70 -3.68
N THR A 32 27.03 -8.14 -3.41
CA THR A 32 27.63 -8.31 -2.10
C THR A 32 27.18 -7.18 -1.18
N VAL A 33 26.30 -7.52 -0.23
CA VAL A 33 25.99 -6.62 0.88
C VAL A 33 27.30 -6.51 1.64
N ALA A 34 27.95 -5.35 1.55
CA ALA A 34 28.99 -4.99 2.48
C ALA A 34 28.36 -5.11 3.87
N THR A 35 28.88 -6.03 4.68
CA THR A 35 28.68 -6.01 6.11
C THR A 35 29.16 -4.66 6.61
N CYS A 36 28.24 -3.73 6.87
CA CYS A 36 28.54 -2.59 7.72
C CYS A 36 28.58 -3.12 9.15
N GLU A 37 29.76 -3.61 9.49
CA GLU A 37 30.22 -3.85 10.85
C GLU A 37 30.10 -2.53 11.62
N SER A 38 29.27 -2.54 12.67
CA SER A 38 29.19 -1.57 13.76
C SER A 38 29.29 -0.07 13.40
N CYS A 39 28.14 0.61 13.45
CA CYS A 39 28.12 1.95 14.05
C CYS A 39 28.30 1.80 15.57
N SER A 40 29.53 1.52 16.00
CA SER A 40 29.96 1.66 17.40
C SER A 40 30.93 2.84 17.50
N VAL A 41 30.60 3.74 18.40
CA VAL A 41 31.28 4.97 18.74
C VAL A 41 32.74 4.69 19.12
N HIS A 42 33.69 5.09 18.28
CA HIS A 42 35.07 5.33 18.71
C HIS A 42 35.53 6.71 18.22
N GLY A 43 35.52 7.66 19.16
CA GLY A 43 36.12 8.97 18.98
C GLY A 43 37.63 8.85 18.79
N HIS A 44 38.12 9.29 17.64
CA HIS A 44 39.52 9.67 17.48
C HIS A 44 39.66 11.15 17.83
N LYS A 45 40.37 11.42 18.94
CA LYS A 45 40.85 12.75 19.32
C LYS A 45 41.79 13.28 18.24
N SER A 46 41.44 14.41 17.62
CA SER A 46 42.42 15.36 17.09
C SER A 46 42.08 16.72 17.66
N GLY A 47 43.00 17.26 18.47
CA GLY A 47 42.81 18.52 19.19
C GLY A 47 42.99 19.73 18.28
N ASN A 48 42.11 20.72 18.44
CA ASN A 48 42.49 22.12 18.55
C ASN A 48 41.36 22.89 19.28
N ALA A 49 41.72 23.85 20.11
CA ALA A 49 40.88 24.41 21.17
C ALA A 49 40.02 25.64 20.78
N SER A 50 38.97 25.82 21.59
CA SER A 50 38.32 27.06 22.03
C SER A 50 37.10 27.61 21.27
N ALA A 51 35.89 27.41 21.83
CA ALA A 51 34.99 28.47 22.31
C ALA A 51 33.74 27.85 23.01
N SER A 52 33.23 28.56 24.01
CA SER A 52 32.16 28.15 24.94
C SER A 52 30.79 28.71 24.54
N ALA A 53 29.70 27.93 24.69
CA ALA A 53 28.34 28.42 24.98
C ALA A 53 27.38 27.26 25.39
N THR A 54 27.04 27.27 26.67
CA THR A 54 25.75 27.05 27.37
C THR A 54 24.55 26.37 26.66
N ASP A 55 24.17 25.21 27.22
CA ASP A 55 22.86 24.77 27.75
C ASP A 55 21.60 24.57 26.89
N ALA A 56 20.91 23.51 27.32
CA ALA A 56 19.47 23.24 27.33
C ALA A 56 18.73 22.96 26.02
N GLY A 57 18.39 21.67 25.88
CA GLY A 57 17.01 21.31 25.58
C GLY A 57 16.64 21.19 24.11
N SER A 58 17.38 20.37 23.35
CA SER A 58 16.72 19.69 22.23
C SER A 58 16.13 18.41 22.79
N GLY A 59 14.85 18.48 23.16
CA GLY A 59 14.00 17.29 23.14
C GLY A 59 13.96 16.79 21.70
N ALA A 60 15.03 16.11 21.28
CA ALA A 60 14.99 15.23 20.14
C ALA A 60 13.99 14.15 20.56
N SER A 61 12.74 14.33 20.15
CA SER A 61 11.85 13.20 19.93
C SER A 61 12.70 12.19 19.18
N GLU A 62 12.89 11.01 19.78
CA GLU A 62 13.51 9.88 19.13
C GLU A 62 12.70 9.57 17.88
N SER A 63 13.06 10.24 16.78
CA SER A 63 12.76 9.78 15.45
C SER A 63 13.57 8.50 15.31
N SER A 64 12.98 7.39 15.72
CA SER A 64 13.34 6.10 15.15
C SER A 64 13.13 6.29 13.65
N GLU A 65 14.20 6.65 12.94
CA GLU A 65 14.24 6.71 11.49
C GLU A 65 13.85 5.31 11.02
N SER A 66 12.56 5.11 10.76
CA SER A 66 12.08 3.88 10.17
C SER A 66 12.77 3.81 8.82
N SER A 67 13.66 2.83 8.65
CA SER A 67 14.44 2.69 7.43
C SER A 67 13.51 2.80 6.23
N GLU A 68 13.85 3.66 5.28
CA GLU A 68 13.01 3.86 4.12
C GLU A 68 12.86 2.54 3.34
N TRP A 69 11.69 2.35 2.73
CA TRP A 69 11.43 1.18 1.90
C TRP A 69 11.55 1.54 0.44
N THR A 70 12.45 0.87 -0.28
CA THR A 70 12.57 1.01 -1.73
C THR A 70 11.78 -0.08 -2.44
N ILE A 71 10.89 0.32 -3.34
CA ILE A 71 10.17 -0.58 -4.23
C ILE A 71 10.99 -0.80 -5.49
N ARG A 72 11.56 -1.98 -5.58
CA ARG A 72 12.51 -2.39 -6.60
C ARG A 72 11.79 -2.95 -7.82
N ARG A 73 12.17 -2.45 -9.01
CA ARG A 73 11.80 -3.02 -10.31
C ARG A 73 10.29 -3.25 -10.49
N LEU A 74 9.47 -2.31 -10.03
CA LEU A 74 8.02 -2.46 -10.11
C LEU A 74 7.53 -2.54 -11.54
N GLN A 75 6.71 -3.54 -11.82
CA GLN A 75 6.10 -3.79 -13.12
C GLN A 75 4.64 -4.25 -12.92
N ARG A 76 3.72 -3.64 -13.68
CA ARG A 76 2.36 -4.15 -13.88
C ARG A 76 2.19 -4.51 -15.35
N LYS A 77 1.93 -5.78 -15.64
CA LYS A 77 1.68 -6.25 -17.01
C LYS A 77 0.27 -6.80 -17.11
N CYS A 78 -0.53 -6.20 -17.99
CA CYS A 78 -1.90 -6.59 -18.20
C CYS A 78 -2.09 -7.38 -19.50
N TYR A 79 -3.05 -8.30 -19.48
CA TYR A 79 -3.36 -9.25 -20.53
C TYR A 79 -4.85 -9.23 -20.83
N LYS A 80 -5.21 -9.82 -21.97
CA LYS A 80 -6.62 -10.02 -22.39
C LYS A 80 -7.42 -8.72 -22.32
N ASN A 81 -6.93 -7.63 -22.92
CA ASN A 81 -7.59 -6.32 -22.88
C ASN A 81 -7.90 -5.84 -21.45
N ASN A 82 -6.86 -5.80 -20.61
CA ASN A 82 -6.93 -5.40 -19.20
C ASN A 82 -7.89 -6.26 -18.34
N GLN A 83 -8.15 -7.51 -18.71
CA GLN A 83 -8.96 -8.41 -17.88
C GLN A 83 -8.14 -9.10 -16.77
N ILE A 84 -6.81 -9.18 -16.94
CA ILE A 84 -5.88 -9.76 -15.96
C ILE A 84 -4.66 -8.87 -15.90
N CYS A 85 -4.24 -8.44 -14.71
CA CYS A 85 -3.00 -7.70 -14.49
C CYS A 85 -2.11 -8.43 -13.50
N VAL A 86 -0.85 -8.63 -13.88
CA VAL A 86 0.18 -9.25 -13.05
C VAL A 86 1.09 -8.16 -12.51
N TRP A 87 1.27 -8.14 -11.20
CA TRP A 87 2.20 -7.27 -10.50
C TRP A 87 3.46 -8.03 -10.10
N LYS A 88 4.63 -7.41 -10.31
CA LYS A 88 5.95 -7.93 -9.90
C LYS A 88 6.79 -6.78 -9.36
N PHE A 89 7.37 -6.95 -8.17
CA PHE A 89 8.34 -6.01 -7.59
C PHE A 89 9.11 -6.65 -6.43
N GLY A 90 10.12 -5.95 -5.93
CA GLY A 90 10.82 -6.28 -4.69
C GLY A 90 10.59 -5.19 -3.63
N ILE A 91 10.48 -5.59 -2.37
CA ILE A 91 10.43 -4.71 -1.21
C ILE A 91 11.78 -4.78 -0.52
N ASP A 92 12.50 -3.67 -0.51
CA ASP A 92 13.83 -3.53 0.09
C ASP A 92 13.76 -2.56 1.27
N CYS A 93 13.99 -3.07 2.48
CA CYS A 93 13.98 -2.29 3.72
C CYS A 93 15.38 -1.82 4.14
N GLY A 94 16.43 -2.08 3.34
CA GLY A 94 17.80 -1.62 3.56
C GLY A 94 18.68 -2.49 4.46
N HIS A 95 18.11 -3.48 5.16
CA HIS A 95 18.85 -4.37 6.07
C HIS A 95 18.54 -5.87 5.85
N ASP A 96 17.42 -6.18 5.20
CA ASP A 96 16.99 -7.54 4.91
C ASP A 96 17.22 -7.92 3.45
N ARG A 97 17.08 -9.22 3.15
CA ARG A 97 16.97 -9.67 1.76
C ARG A 97 15.71 -9.06 1.13
N VAL A 98 15.85 -8.58 -0.10
CA VAL A 98 14.72 -8.04 -0.88
C VAL A 98 13.60 -9.07 -0.95
N THR A 99 12.42 -8.70 -0.42
CA THR A 99 11.23 -9.55 -0.45
C THR A 99 10.56 -9.41 -1.80
N LYS A 100 10.52 -10.49 -2.59
CA LYS A 100 9.85 -10.49 -3.89
C LYS A 100 8.34 -10.60 -3.70
N CYS A 101 7.61 -9.78 -4.42
CA CYS A 101 6.15 -9.80 -4.43
C CYS A 101 5.62 -10.04 -5.83
N TYR A 102 4.66 -10.95 -5.92
CA TYR A 102 3.96 -11.33 -7.14
C TYR A 102 2.49 -11.53 -6.81
N PHE A 103 1.61 -10.86 -7.55
CA PHE A 103 0.17 -11.13 -7.45
C PHE A 103 -0.57 -10.82 -8.75
N VAL A 104 -1.79 -11.34 -8.84
CA VAL A 104 -2.66 -11.21 -10.00
C VAL A 104 -3.95 -10.50 -9.59
N VAL A 105 -4.29 -9.45 -10.32
CA VAL A 105 -5.58 -8.76 -10.24
C VAL A 105 -6.42 -9.18 -11.42
N ASN A 106 -7.63 -9.67 -11.15
CA ASN A 106 -8.61 -9.98 -12.19
C ASN A 106 -9.65 -8.86 -12.28
N SER A 107 -10.16 -8.65 -13.48
CA SER A 107 -11.32 -7.79 -13.73
C SER A 107 -12.55 -8.31 -12.99
N LEU A 108 -13.37 -7.39 -12.47
CA LEU A 108 -14.69 -7.71 -11.90
C LEU A 108 -15.81 -7.71 -12.97
N GLY A 109 -15.46 -7.54 -14.24
CA GLY A 109 -16.40 -7.45 -15.36
C GLY A 109 -17.24 -6.16 -15.34
N ARG A 110 -18.34 -6.15 -16.08
CA ARG A 110 -19.40 -5.11 -16.08
C ARG A 110 -18.91 -3.64 -16.09
N ASN A 111 -17.83 -3.34 -16.82
CA ASN A 111 -17.20 -2.02 -16.95
C ASN A 111 -16.07 -1.68 -15.96
N LYS A 112 -15.56 -2.63 -15.17
CA LYS A 112 -14.35 -2.44 -14.35
C LYS A 112 -13.25 -3.37 -14.84
N THR A 113 -12.17 -2.80 -15.37
CA THR A 113 -11.00 -3.58 -15.83
C THR A 113 -10.10 -3.97 -14.64
N ALA A 114 -9.19 -4.93 -14.84
CA ALA A 114 -8.19 -5.30 -13.84
C ALA A 114 -7.24 -4.13 -13.49
N THR A 115 -7.02 -3.19 -14.40
CA THR A 115 -6.22 -1.98 -14.15
C THR A 115 -6.87 -1.02 -13.16
N GLU A 116 -8.19 -1.11 -12.99
CA GLU A 116 -9.02 -0.22 -12.17
C GLU A 116 -9.61 -0.96 -10.96
N THR A 117 -9.26 -2.23 -10.77
CA THR A 117 -9.83 -3.09 -9.74
C THR A 117 -8.97 -3.09 -8.48
N ASP A 118 -9.59 -2.81 -7.34
CA ASP A 118 -8.96 -2.96 -6.03
C ASP A 118 -8.80 -4.45 -5.71
N SER A 119 -7.69 -4.81 -5.09
CA SER A 119 -7.32 -6.20 -4.84
C SER A 119 -6.66 -6.32 -3.47
N PRO A 120 -7.34 -6.93 -2.48
CA PRO A 120 -6.83 -7.02 -1.12
C PRO A 120 -5.97 -8.26 -0.87
N ASP A 121 -5.25 -8.24 0.26
CA ASP A 121 -4.71 -9.40 0.98
C ASP A 121 -3.74 -10.34 0.24
N HIS A 122 -2.86 -9.80 -0.61
CA HIS A 122 -1.79 -10.57 -1.25
C HIS A 122 -0.61 -10.76 -0.31
N VAL A 123 -0.24 -12.00 -0.01
CA VAL A 123 0.89 -12.31 0.89
C VAL A 123 2.20 -12.38 0.12
N CYS A 124 3.18 -11.60 0.56
CA CYS A 124 4.53 -11.52 -0.01
C CYS A 124 5.57 -11.58 1.12
N GLY A 125 5.97 -12.79 1.53
CA GLY A 125 6.83 -12.97 2.71
C GLY A 125 6.12 -12.50 3.98
N ARG A 126 6.76 -11.63 4.77
CA ARG A 126 6.15 -11.01 5.96
C ARG A 126 5.14 -9.90 5.63
N PHE A 127 5.08 -9.48 4.35
CA PHE A 127 4.23 -8.39 3.93
C PHE A 127 2.84 -8.87 3.49
N THR A 128 1.81 -8.13 3.90
CA THR A 128 0.51 -8.16 3.23
C THR A 128 0.42 -6.97 2.29
N VAL A 129 0.00 -7.22 1.05
CA VAL A 129 -0.09 -6.22 -0.01
C VAL A 129 -1.52 -6.13 -0.51
N SER A 130 -2.06 -4.92 -0.55
CA SER A 130 -3.27 -4.63 -1.32
C SER A 130 -2.96 -3.58 -2.38
N SER A 131 -3.78 -3.55 -3.43
CA SER A 131 -3.75 -2.51 -4.45
C SER A 131 -5.12 -1.85 -4.54
N GLY A 132 -5.15 -0.53 -4.66
CA GLY A 132 -6.34 0.24 -5.02
C GLY A 132 -6.09 1.14 -6.22
N TRP A 133 -7.16 1.51 -6.92
CA TRP A 133 -7.10 2.44 -8.06
C TRP A 133 -8.02 3.63 -7.85
N SER A 134 -7.57 4.83 -8.27
CA SER A 134 -8.39 6.03 -8.29
C SER A 134 -8.29 6.75 -9.63
N GLY A 135 -9.45 7.08 -10.19
CA GLY A 135 -9.62 7.91 -11.39
C GLY A 135 -10.03 9.35 -11.08
N GLN A 136 -9.88 9.82 -9.83
CA GLN A 136 -10.39 11.13 -9.39
C GLN A 136 -9.84 12.33 -10.18
N PHE A 137 -8.71 12.16 -10.86
CA PHE A 137 -8.05 13.20 -11.66
C PHE A 137 -8.48 13.20 -13.14
N GLY A 138 -9.57 12.50 -13.45
CA GLY A 138 -10.17 12.45 -14.78
C GLY A 138 -9.58 11.38 -15.71
N PRO A 139 -10.15 11.25 -16.92
CA PRO A 139 -9.78 10.20 -17.86
C PRO A 139 -8.28 10.23 -18.22
N GLY A 140 -7.63 9.07 -18.14
CA GLY A 140 -6.20 8.91 -18.47
C GLY A 140 -5.22 9.44 -17.41
N ASN A 141 -5.71 9.93 -16.27
CA ASN A 141 -4.90 10.37 -15.13
C ASN A 141 -5.15 9.51 -13.88
N GLY A 142 -5.49 8.24 -14.08
CA GLY A 142 -5.63 7.29 -13.00
C GLY A 142 -4.29 6.98 -12.33
N PHE A 143 -4.36 6.54 -11.08
CA PHE A 143 -3.21 6.07 -10.33
C PHE A 143 -3.58 4.85 -9.49
N SER A 144 -2.61 3.97 -9.31
CA SER A 144 -2.68 2.84 -8.41
C SER A 144 -1.90 3.13 -7.15
N VAL A 145 -2.47 2.79 -6.00
CA VAL A 145 -1.79 2.81 -4.69
C VAL A 145 -1.65 1.38 -4.21
N LEU A 146 -0.46 1.00 -3.79
CA LEU A 146 -0.23 -0.22 -3.04
C LEU A 146 -0.27 0.11 -1.55
N ALA A 147 -0.93 -0.71 -0.72
CA ALA A 147 -0.69 -0.69 0.72
C ALA A 147 0.19 -1.89 1.06
N LEU A 148 1.41 -1.61 1.53
CA LEU A 148 2.37 -2.63 1.94
C LEU A 148 2.40 -2.64 3.46
N VAL A 149 1.89 -3.69 4.07
CA VAL A 149 1.88 -3.88 5.53
C VAL A 149 2.96 -4.88 5.90
N ASP A 150 3.95 -4.46 6.67
CA ASP A 150 4.86 -5.36 7.38
C ASP A 150 4.16 -5.82 8.67
N ASN A 151 3.70 -7.06 8.69
CA ASN A 151 2.96 -7.61 9.82
C ASN A 151 3.86 -7.86 11.05
N GLU A 152 5.16 -8.05 10.87
CA GLU A 152 6.09 -8.29 11.98
C GLU A 152 6.44 -6.97 12.66
N SER A 153 6.81 -5.97 11.86
CA SER A 153 7.22 -4.65 12.36
C SER A 153 6.04 -3.73 12.68
N GLN A 154 4.82 -4.10 12.29
CA GLN A 154 3.60 -3.28 12.37
C GLN A 154 3.81 -1.92 11.68
N LEU A 155 4.35 -1.97 10.47
CA LEU A 155 4.64 -0.80 9.64
C LEU A 155 3.81 -0.87 8.35
N ILE A 156 3.48 0.30 7.79
CA ILE A 156 2.78 0.41 6.52
C ILE A 156 3.40 1.49 5.63
N ALA A 157 3.51 1.22 4.33
CA ALA A 157 3.84 2.22 3.33
C ALA A 157 2.78 2.23 2.22
N TRP A 158 2.59 3.38 1.58
CA TRP A 158 1.63 3.56 0.48
C TRP A 158 2.31 3.98 -0.85
N PRO A 159 3.07 3.10 -1.51
CA PRO A 159 3.60 3.39 -2.84
C PRO A 159 2.49 3.74 -3.83
N SER A 160 2.66 4.84 -4.56
CA SER A 160 1.69 5.28 -5.57
C SER A 160 2.36 5.44 -6.93
N TYR A 161 1.63 5.04 -7.97
CA TYR A 161 2.09 5.09 -9.35
C TYR A 161 0.97 5.53 -10.26
N SER A 162 1.22 6.51 -11.12
CA SER A 162 0.30 6.84 -12.21
C SER A 162 0.18 5.68 -13.18
N ASP A 163 -0.99 5.53 -13.82
CA ASP A 163 -1.19 4.51 -14.85
C ASP A 163 -0.15 4.62 -15.98
N LYS A 164 0.30 5.85 -16.29
CA LYS A 164 1.35 6.13 -17.28
C LYS A 164 2.72 5.52 -16.90
N GLN A 165 3.05 5.42 -15.61
CA GLN A 165 4.31 4.82 -15.15
C GLN A 165 4.30 3.29 -15.24
N ILE A 166 3.12 2.67 -15.06
CA ILE A 166 2.96 1.22 -14.89
C ILE A 166 2.20 0.56 -16.03
N GLN A 167 1.94 1.27 -17.12
CA GLN A 167 1.32 0.72 -18.32
C GLN A 167 2.27 -0.19 -19.10
N ASN A 168 1.71 -1.08 -19.92
CA ASN A 168 2.45 -1.88 -20.90
C ASN A 168 3.53 -2.81 -20.34
N GLY A 169 3.54 -3.12 -19.04
CA GLY A 169 4.55 -3.97 -18.46
C GLY A 169 5.95 -3.33 -18.45
N THR A 170 6.05 -2.00 -18.46
CA THR A 170 7.35 -1.35 -18.25
C THR A 170 7.78 -1.49 -16.79
N VAL A 171 9.08 -1.68 -16.57
CA VAL A 171 9.67 -1.55 -15.24
C VAL A 171 9.78 -0.07 -14.90
N VAL A 172 9.17 0.36 -13.81
CA VAL A 172 9.25 1.74 -13.32
C VAL A 172 10.71 2.09 -13.03
N LYS A 173 11.14 3.26 -13.51
CA LYS A 173 12.46 3.82 -13.24
C LYS A 173 12.36 5.31 -12.90
N PRO A 174 13.17 5.81 -11.94
CA PRO A 174 13.97 5.02 -11.00
C PRO A 174 13.08 4.18 -10.06
N ASP A 175 13.70 3.24 -9.34
CA ASP A 175 13.05 2.64 -8.17
C ASP A 175 12.63 3.77 -7.21
N GLN A 176 11.47 3.63 -6.56
CA GLN A 176 10.91 4.67 -5.70
C GLN A 176 11.02 4.26 -4.23
N THR A 177 11.30 5.24 -3.38
CA THR A 177 11.51 5.05 -1.94
C THR A 177 10.42 5.75 -1.15
N TYR A 178 9.97 5.12 -0.07
CA TYR A 178 8.86 5.59 0.75
C TYR A 178 9.19 5.41 2.23
N THR A 179 8.86 6.40 3.04
CA THR A 179 9.00 6.30 4.50
C THR A 179 7.79 5.54 5.08
N PRO A 180 7.97 4.33 5.66
CA PRO A 180 6.87 3.62 6.29
C PRO A 180 6.37 4.35 7.55
N LYS A 181 5.15 4.05 7.95
CA LYS A 181 4.50 4.57 9.16
C LYS A 181 4.13 3.43 10.09
N LYS A 182 4.21 3.66 11.40
CA LYS A 182 3.72 2.71 12.39
C LYS A 182 2.20 2.57 12.25
N LEU A 183 1.72 1.34 12.15
CA LEU A 183 0.31 1.05 12.34
C LEU A 183 -0.03 1.42 13.78
N LYS A 184 -1.03 2.29 13.97
CA LYS A 184 -1.61 2.44 15.31
C LYS A 184 -2.21 1.09 15.66
N GLY A 185 -1.71 0.46 16.71
CA GLY A 185 -2.41 -0.65 17.32
C GLY A 185 -3.83 -0.18 17.56
N THR A 186 -4.81 -1.01 17.22
CA THR A 186 -6.10 -0.87 17.88
C THR A 186 -5.82 -1.16 19.34
N ASP A 187 -5.52 -0.11 20.11
CA ASP A 187 -5.73 -0.16 21.53
C ASP A 187 -7.18 -0.62 21.66
N LYS A 188 -7.38 -1.87 22.07
CA LYS A 188 -8.65 -2.33 22.62
C LYS A 188 -8.82 -1.65 23.99
N GLY A 189 -8.71 -0.32 24.00
CA GLY A 189 -8.90 0.55 25.15
C GLY A 189 -10.38 0.63 25.41
N GLY A 190 -10.79 0.04 26.53
CA GLY A 190 -12.17 0.00 26.97
C GLY A 190 -12.83 1.37 26.88
N ARG A 191 -14.02 1.37 26.29
CA ARG A 191 -15.05 2.39 26.49
C ARG A 191 -15.15 2.63 28.01
N ARG A 192 -14.54 3.71 28.49
CA ARG A 192 -14.96 4.30 29.77
C ARG A 192 -16.36 4.83 29.52
N GLU A 193 -17.33 4.16 30.13
CA GLU A 193 -18.65 4.71 30.35
C GLU A 193 -18.46 5.81 31.40
N ASP A 194 -18.03 6.99 30.96
CA ASP A 194 -18.06 8.16 31.82
C ASP A 194 -19.52 8.62 31.89
N GLU A 195 -20.12 8.14 32.97
CA GLU A 195 -21.34 8.54 33.64
C GLU A 195 -21.64 10.03 33.43
N GLN A 196 -22.72 10.29 32.69
CA GLN A 196 -23.24 11.62 32.44
C GLN A 196 -24.08 12.01 33.66
N SER A 197 -23.50 12.79 34.57
CA SER A 197 -24.23 13.43 35.66
C SER A 197 -25.14 14.51 35.07
N GLU A 198 -26.45 14.31 35.22
CA GLU A 198 -27.50 15.27 34.95
C GLU A 198 -27.44 16.35 36.03
N ASP A 199 -26.96 17.55 35.68
CA ASP A 199 -27.19 18.74 36.48
C ASP A 199 -28.54 19.34 36.07
N GLU A 200 -29.54 19.15 36.93
CA GLU A 200 -30.82 19.87 36.91
C GLU A 200 -30.57 21.33 37.25
N GLU A 201 -30.78 22.25 36.30
CA GLU A 201 -30.92 23.68 36.58
C GLU A 201 -32.37 24.10 36.33
N GLU A 202 -33.07 24.38 37.43
CA GLU A 202 -34.39 25.00 37.46
C GLU A 202 -34.32 26.43 36.90
N GLY A 203 -35.17 26.71 35.91
CA GLY A 203 -35.38 28.06 35.38
C GLY A 203 -36.86 28.28 35.06
N GLU A 204 -37.62 28.73 36.06
CA GLU A 204 -38.98 29.24 35.90
C GLU A 204 -38.99 30.53 35.04
N GLY A 205 -39.90 30.62 34.08
CA GLY A 205 -40.11 31.84 33.30
C GLY A 205 -41.08 31.71 32.13
N SER A 206 -42.37 31.76 32.44
CA SER A 206 -43.54 31.62 31.54
C SER A 206 -43.77 32.86 30.62
N PRO A 207 -44.85 32.95 29.79
CA PRO A 207 -44.80 32.90 28.33
C PRO A 207 -45.28 34.20 27.64
N THR A 208 -45.25 34.30 26.30
CA THR A 208 -46.37 34.76 25.44
C THR A 208 -45.99 35.01 23.96
N SER A 209 -47.03 34.91 23.11
CA SER A 209 -47.21 35.53 21.78
C SER A 209 -46.64 34.78 20.56
N VAL A 210 -47.44 33.92 19.90
CA VAL A 210 -48.27 34.22 18.69
C VAL A 210 -47.47 34.87 17.54
N ASN A 211 -47.28 34.16 16.41
CA ASN A 211 -48.13 34.35 15.22
C ASN A 211 -47.87 33.35 14.09
N SER A 212 -48.96 33.00 13.44
CA SER A 212 -49.19 32.17 12.26
C SER A 212 -48.91 32.86 10.92
N GLY A 213 -48.58 32.05 9.90
CA GLY A 213 -48.60 32.40 8.47
C GLY A 213 -47.23 32.16 7.82
N GLY A 214 -47.07 31.45 6.71
CA GLY A 214 -48.01 30.93 5.70
C GLY A 214 -47.25 30.87 4.37
N TRP A 215 -47.55 29.82 3.60
CA TRP A 215 -47.08 29.47 2.24
C TRP A 215 -45.71 28.78 2.13
#